data_AF-A0A9E0ZY48-F1
#
_entry.id   AF-A0A9E0ZY48-F1
#
_cell.length_a   1.000
_cell.length_b   1.000
_cell.length_c   1.000
_cell.angle_alpha   90.00
_cell.angle_beta   90.00
_cell.angle_gamma   90.00
#
_symmetry.space_group_name_H-M   'P 1'
#
loop_
_entity.id
_entity.type
_entity.pdbx_description
1 polymer ?
#
loop_
_entity_poly.entity_id
_entity_poly.type
_entity_poly.pdbx_seq_one_letter_code
_entity_poly.pdbx_strand_id
1 'polypeptide(L)' 'MKLPVVVTYRIIDGEPVAIEKEYADIPVNEVARIFYDEFKRQQRDKEAETCNMQMYQKN' A
#
# COMPACT_ATOMS: atom_id res chain seq x y z
N MET A 1 -18.47 -0.72 1.86
CA MET A 1 -17.71 -1.15 0.66
C MET A 1 -17.07 -2.49 1.00
N LYS A 2 -17.03 -3.47 0.09
CA LYS A 2 -16.37 -4.75 0.36
C LYS A 2 -14.89 -4.68 0.00
N LEU A 3 -14.02 -4.92 0.97
CA LEU A 3 -12.57 -4.98 0.76
C LEU A 3 -12.05 -6.38 1.13
N PRO A 4 -11.07 -6.91 0.39
CA PRO A 4 -10.45 -8.19 0.73
C PRO A 4 -9.59 -8.00 2.00
N VAL A 5 -9.90 -8.74 3.05
CA VAL A 5 -9.17 -8.71 4.33
C VAL A 5 -8.15 -9.84 4.42
N VAL A 6 -8.40 -10.94 3.72
CA VAL A 6 -7.46 -12.07 3.59
C VAL A 6 -7.37 -12.42 2.11
N VAL A 7 -6.15 -12.61 1.61
CA VAL A 7 -5.89 -13.07 0.25
C VAL A 7 -4.90 -14.23 0.31
N THR A 8 -5.32 -15.37 -0.23
CA THR A 8 -4.45 -16.55 -0.38
C THR A 8 -3.80 -16.50 -1.75
N TYR A 9 -2.46 -16.50 -1.77
CA TYR A 9 -1.67 -16.53 -3.00
C TYR A 9 -1.09 -17.92 -3.23
N ARG A 10 -0.97 -18.32 -4.49
CA ARG A 10 -0.26 -19.51 -4.92
C ARG A 10 0.67 -19.14 -6.07
N ILE A 11 1.86 -19.75 -6.09
CA ILE A 11 2.77 -19.60 -7.21
C ILE A 11 2.27 -20.45 -8.37
N ILE A 12 1.96 -19.80 -9.49
CA ILE A 12 1.58 -20.43 -10.76
C ILE A 12 2.49 -19.82 -11.82
N ASP A 13 3.22 -20.66 -12.55
CA ASP A 13 4.18 -20.23 -13.58
C ASP A 13 5.24 -19.22 -13.08
N GLY A 14 5.64 -19.33 -11.81
CA GLY A 14 6.64 -18.46 -11.18
C GLY A 14 6.08 -17.15 -10.61
N GLU A 15 4.80 -16.85 -10.86
CA GLU A 15 4.15 -15.62 -10.41
C GLU A 15 3.17 -15.88 -9.25
N PRO A 16 3.08 -14.97 -8.25
CA PRO A 16 2.09 -15.08 -7.18
C PRO A 16 0.68 -14.72 -7.70
N VAL A 17 -0.18 -15.72 -7.81
CA VAL A 17 -1.57 -15.58 -8.24
C VAL A 17 -2.50 -15.69 -7.03
N ALA A 18 -3.40 -14.71 -6.85
CA ALA A 18 -4.42 -14.76 -5.81
C ALA A 18 -5.50 -15.81 -6.17
N ILE A 19 -5.64 -16.85 -5.36
CA ILE A 19 -6.58 -17.96 -5.59
C ILE A 19 -7.83 -17.90 -4.71
N GLU A 20 -7.76 -17.20 -3.57
CA GLU A 20 -8.89 -17.06 -2.65
C GLU A 20 -8.85 -15.68 -1.98
N LYS A 21 -10.02 -15.11 -1.72
CA LYS A 21 -10.18 -13.79 -1.09
C LYS A 21 -11.36 -13.81 -0.14
N GLU A 22 -11.13 -13.44 1.10
CA GLU A 22 -12.18 -13.17 2.08
C GLU A 22 -12.47 -11.68 2.11
N TYR A 23 -13.75 -11.31 2.02
CA TYR A 23 -14.19 -9.93 1.96
C TYR A 23 -14.89 -9.52 3.24
N ALA A 24 -14.58 -8.32 3.74
CA ALA A 24 -15.31 -7.69 4.81
C ALA A 24 -16.04 -6.44 4.30
N ASP A 25 -17.24 -6.19 4.84
CA ASP A 25 -17.93 -4.93 4.67
C ASP A 25 -17.32 -3.89 5.61
N ILE A 26 -16.61 -2.93 5.01
CA ILE A 26 -15.94 -1.86 5.74
C ILE A 26 -16.73 -0.55 5.53
N PRO A 27 -17.00 0.21 6.62
CA PRO A 27 -17.58 1.55 6.54
C PRO A 27 -16.73 2.48 5.68
N VAL A 28 -17.38 3.29 4.83
CA VAL A 28 -16.71 4.15 3.85
C VAL A 28 -15.77 5.18 4.52
N ASN A 29 -16.15 5.67 5.69
CA ASN A 29 -15.34 6.59 6.49
C ASN A 29 -14.02 5.95 6.96
N GLU A 30 -14.02 4.66 7.31
CA GLU A 30 -12.80 3.96 7.71
C GLU A 30 -11.86 3.75 6.52
N VAL A 31 -12.40 3.36 5.37
CA VAL A 31 -11.64 3.21 4.12
C VAL A 31 -10.98 4.53 3.72
N ALA A 32 -11.73 5.63 3.79
CA ALA A 32 -11.21 6.96 3.48
C ALA A 32 -10.05 7.36 4.40
N ARG A 33 -10.15 7.06 5.70
CA ARG A 33 -9.08 7.33 6.67
C ARG A 33 -7.82 6.54 6.35
N ILE A 34 -7.94 5.23 6.08
CA ILE A 34 -6.80 4.37 5.73
C ILE A 34 -6.07 4.90 4.51
N PHE A 35 -6.80 5.24 3.43
CA PHE A 35 -6.18 5.78 2.22
C PHE A 35 -5.52 7.14 2.44
N TYR A 36 -6.13 8.01 3.25
CA TYR A 36 -5.55 9.31 3.56
C TYR A 36 -4.24 9.19 4.35
N ASP A 37 -4.20 8.29 5.34
CA ASP A 37 -3.01 8.06 6.16
C ASP A 37 -1.88 7.44 5.33
N GLU A 38 -2.20 6.49 4.47
CA GLU A 38 -1.24 5.87 3.54
C GLU A 38 -0.71 6.88 2.52
N PHE A 39 -1.58 7.75 1.98
CA PHE A 39 -1.16 8.85 1.11
C PHE A 39 -0.20 9.80 1.85
N LYS A 40 -0.53 10.20 3.08
CA LYS A 40 0.36 11.06 3.90
C LYS A 40 1.70 10.38 4.17
N ARG A 41 1.72 9.07 4.43
CA ARG A 41 2.96 8.30 4.60
C ARG A 41 3.81 8.35 3.33
N GLN A 42 3.21 8.06 2.17
CA GLN A 42 3.92 8.10 0.89
C GLN A 42 4.48 9.50 0.55
N GLN A 43 3.77 10.58 0.90
CA GLN A 43 4.31 11.93 0.72
C GLN A 43 5.53 12.17 1.61
N ARG A 44 5.48 11.78 2.89
CA ARG A 44 6.65 11.89 3.79
C ARG A 44 7.83 11.07 3.30
N ASP A 45 7.59 9.84 2.83
CA ASP A 45 8.64 8.94 2.35
C ASP A 45 9.31 9.53 1.09
N LYS A 46 8.53 10.11 0.17
CA LYS A 46 9.06 10.83 -1.00
C LYS A 46 9.86 12.08 -0.62
N GLU A 47 9.38 12.88 0.33
CA GLU A 47 10.11 14.05 0.82
C GLU A 47 11.46 13.63 1.42
N ALA A 48 11.48 12.58 2.25
CA ALA A 48 12.70 12.03 2.83
C ALA A 48 13.68 11.50 1.76
N GLU A 49 13.19 10.84 0.72
CA GLU A 49 13.99 10.36 -0.41
C GLU A 49 14.62 11.54 -1.18
N THR A 50 13.85 12.61 -1.43
CA THR A 50 14.38 13.81 -2.10
C THR A 50 15.42 14.56 -1.27
N CYS A 51 15.26 14.64 0.06
CA CYS A 51 16.26 15.23 0.95
C CYS A 51 17.57 14.42 0.97
N ASN A 52 17.49 13.09 0.98
CA ASN A 52 18.68 12.23 0.92
C ASN A 52 19.42 12.39 -0.42
N MET A 53 18.72 12.45 -1.55
CA MET A 53 19.35 12.67 -2.87
C MET A 53 20.08 14.02 -2.97
N GLN A 54 19.55 15.08 -2.37
CA GLN A 54 20.20 16.40 -2.37
C GLN A 54 21.49 16.43 -1.52
N MET A 55 21.63 15.54 -0.53
CA MET A 55 22.86 15.40 0.24
C MET A 55 23.96 14.69 -0.56
N TYR A 56 23.61 13.67 -1.35
CA TYR A 56 24.58 12.95 -2.20
C TYR A 56 25.08 13.76 -3.40
N GLN A 57 24.28 14.70 -3.93
CA GLN A 57 24.69 15.57 -5.05
C GLN A 57 25.57 16.76 -4.63
N LYS A 58 25.79 16.97 -3.33
CA LYS A 58 26.62 18.07 -2.78
C LYS A 58 28.01 17.64 -2.30
N ASN A 59 28.38 16.38 -2.51
CA ASN A 59 29.74 15.85 -2.34
C ASN A 59 30.43 15.65 -3.69
#